data_AF-A0A971KJM0-F1
#
_entry.id   AF-A0A971KJM0-F1
#
_cell.length_a   1.000
_cell.length_b   1.000
_cell.length_c   1.000
_cell.angle_alpha   90.00
_cell.angle_beta   90.00
_cell.angle_gamma   90.00
#
_symmetry.space_group_name_H-M   'P 1'
#
loop_
_entity.id
_entity.type
_entity.pdbx_description
1 polymer ?
#
loop_
_entity_poly.entity_id
_entity_poly.type
_entity_poly.pdbx_seq_one_letter_code
_entity_poly.pdbx_strand_id
1 'polypeptide(L)'
;TFEGFLSTSRKARAEHLESLRDEERTMIIYEAPHKLCATLEDLKAVFGGDRQISLCREITKLHEETIRGTIDEAISIYEQKPPKGEYVLVVRGKALRAGPTVSLQQALERLSFYRDEGNSLKQAARFASQDTGFSKNELYNLALEQISEKKRILDKPLL
;
A
#
# COMPACT_ATOMS: atom_id res chain seq x y z
N THR A 1 -1.52 -8.59 -14.55
CA THR A 1 -2.59 -8.70 -15.55
C THR A 1 -2.42 -7.61 -16.59
N PHE A 2 -3.17 -7.69 -17.70
CA PHE A 2 -3.23 -6.64 -18.73
C PHE A 2 -4.65 -6.09 -18.77
N GLU A 3 -4.80 -4.82 -18.41
CA GLU A 3 -6.11 -4.16 -18.27
C GLU A 3 -6.47 -3.33 -19.51
N GLY A 4 -5.49 -3.03 -20.38
CA GLY A 4 -5.69 -2.16 -21.53
C GLY A 4 -6.12 -0.75 -21.12
N PHE A 5 -7.09 -0.18 -21.83
CA PHE A 5 -7.63 1.14 -21.51
C PHE A 5 -8.75 1.04 -20.47
N LEU A 6 -8.63 1.82 -19.39
CA LEU A 6 -9.71 1.95 -18.42
C LEU A 6 -10.93 2.67 -19.01
N SER A 7 -12.10 2.35 -18.48
CA SER A 7 -13.36 3.01 -18.87
C SER A 7 -13.28 4.52 -18.69
N THR A 8 -13.87 5.26 -19.63
CA THR A 8 -14.04 6.71 -19.52
C THR A 8 -15.08 7.07 -18.46
N SER A 9 -16.03 6.19 -18.18
CA SER A 9 -16.98 6.32 -17.07
C SER A 9 -16.26 6.22 -15.74
N ARG A 10 -16.33 7.28 -14.93
CA ARG A 10 -15.69 7.33 -13.61
C ARG A 10 -16.15 6.19 -12.69
N LYS A 11 -17.45 5.88 -12.70
CA LYS A 11 -18.01 4.81 -11.87
C LYS A 11 -17.46 3.44 -12.28
N ALA A 12 -17.54 3.12 -13.57
CA ALA A 12 -17.07 1.83 -14.08
C ALA A 12 -15.55 1.66 -13.90
N ARG A 13 -14.78 2.74 -14.08
CA ARG A 13 -13.34 2.75 -13.81
C ARG A 13 -13.03 2.50 -12.34
N ALA A 14 -13.73 3.17 -11.43
CA ALA A 14 -13.54 2.97 -10.00
C ALA A 14 -13.89 1.54 -9.57
N GLU A 15 -15.01 0.99 -10.06
CA GLU A 15 -15.43 -0.40 -9.77
C GLU A 15 -14.41 -1.41 -10.31
N HIS A 16 -13.87 -1.19 -11.51
CA HIS A 16 -12.81 -2.03 -12.06
C HIS A 16 -11.54 -1.95 -11.21
N LEU A 17 -11.04 -0.75 -10.92
CA LEU A 17 -9.84 -0.60 -10.09
C LEU A 17 -10.02 -1.23 -8.70
N GLU A 18 -11.20 -1.08 -8.10
CA GLU A 18 -11.53 -1.67 -6.81
C GLU A 18 -11.46 -3.21 -6.85
N SER A 19 -11.92 -3.83 -7.93
CA SER A 19 -11.79 -5.29 -8.11
C SER A 19 -10.33 -5.76 -8.17
N LEU A 20 -9.39 -4.87 -8.50
CA LEU A 20 -7.95 -5.13 -8.57
C LEU A 20 -7.20 -4.76 -7.29
N ARG A 21 -7.88 -4.26 -6.24
CA ARG A 21 -7.24 -3.79 -4.99
C ARG A 21 -6.26 -4.80 -4.41
N ASP A 22 -6.66 -6.08 -4.45
CA ASP A 22 -5.92 -7.21 -3.89
C ASP A 22 -5.14 -8.01 -4.95
N GLU A 23 -5.09 -7.57 -6.21
CA GLU A 23 -4.32 -8.24 -7.25
C GLU A 23 -2.82 -8.17 -6.93
N GLU A 24 -2.17 -9.33 -6.84
CA GLU A 24 -0.77 -9.48 -6.46
C GLU A 24 0.18 -9.38 -7.64
N ARG A 25 -0.30 -9.67 -8.85
CA ARG A 25 0.48 -9.56 -10.07
C ARG A 25 0.60 -8.09 -10.49
N THR A 26 1.71 -7.77 -11.15
CA THR A 26 1.88 -6.48 -11.82
C THR A 26 0.76 -6.26 -12.85
N MET A 27 0.13 -5.09 -12.81
CA MET A 27 -0.95 -4.67 -13.70
C MET A 27 -0.41 -3.72 -14.76
N ILE A 28 -0.86 -3.88 -16.01
CA ILE A 28 -0.48 -3.03 -17.13
C ILE A 28 -1.72 -2.30 -17.65
N ILE A 29 -1.66 -0.97 -17.69
CA ILE A 29 -2.76 -0.10 -18.09
C ILE A 29 -2.26 0.84 -19.20
N TYR A 30 -3.06 1.05 -20.23
CA TYR A 30 -2.82 2.07 -21.24
C TYR A 30 -3.57 3.34 -20.90
N GLU A 31 -2.90 4.49 -21.07
CA GLU A 31 -3.50 5.76 -20.75
C GLU A 31 -3.15 6.88 -21.72
N ALA A 32 -4.18 7.68 -22.03
CA ALA A 32 -4.04 8.88 -22.84
C ALA A 32 -3.55 10.05 -21.95
N PRO A 33 -2.77 11.00 -22.49
CA PRO A 33 -2.11 12.03 -21.68
C PRO A 33 -3.12 12.91 -20.91
N HIS A 34 -4.24 13.26 -21.56
CA HIS A 34 -5.28 14.10 -20.97
C HIS A 34 -6.08 13.39 -19.85
N LYS A 35 -5.94 12.06 -19.71
CA LYS A 35 -6.57 11.27 -18.65
C LYS A 35 -5.60 10.90 -17.53
N LEU A 36 -4.28 10.99 -17.77
CA LEU A 36 -3.25 10.49 -16.85
C LEU A 36 -3.43 10.96 -15.41
N CYS A 37 -3.58 12.26 -15.17
CA CYS A 37 -3.69 12.79 -13.81
C CYS A 37 -4.93 12.26 -13.08
N ALA A 38 -6.08 12.18 -13.76
CA ALA A 38 -7.30 11.63 -13.18
C ALA A 38 -7.16 10.14 -12.86
N THR A 39 -6.50 9.38 -13.74
CA THR A 39 -6.21 7.97 -13.52
C THR A 39 -5.25 7.76 -12.35
N LEU A 40 -4.20 8.59 -12.21
CA LEU A 40 -3.28 8.52 -11.06
C LEU A 40 -4.00 8.78 -9.72
N GLU A 41 -4.92 9.74 -9.67
CA GLU A 41 -5.74 9.98 -8.48
C GLU A 41 -6.66 8.80 -8.16
N ASP A 42 -7.31 8.22 -9.16
CA ASP A 42 -8.15 7.04 -8.97
C ASP A 42 -7.30 5.83 -8.50
N LEU A 43 -6.10 5.64 -9.05
CA LEU A 43 -5.15 4.61 -8.61
C LEU A 43 -4.70 4.84 -7.17
N LYS A 44 -4.37 6.08 -6.78
CA LYS A 44 -4.01 6.44 -5.41
C LYS A 44 -5.14 6.12 -4.43
N ALA A 45 -6.37 6.47 -4.79
CA ALA A 45 -7.54 6.25 -3.96
C ALA A 45 -7.78 4.75 -3.66
N VAL A 46 -7.47 3.87 -4.61
CA VAL A 46 -7.71 2.42 -4.46
C VAL A 46 -6.47 1.67 -3.93
N PHE A 47 -5.28 1.98 -4.43
CA PHE A 47 -4.07 1.18 -4.18
C PHE A 47 -3.14 1.77 -3.11
N GLY A 48 -3.37 3.03 -2.71
CA GLY A 48 -2.48 3.80 -1.84
C GLY A 48 -1.41 4.55 -2.63
N GLY A 49 -1.01 5.72 -2.11
CA GLY A 49 -0.01 6.59 -2.74
C GLY A 49 1.40 6.00 -2.78
N ASP A 50 1.72 5.07 -1.87
CA ASP A 50 3.01 4.38 -1.75
C ASP A 50 3.19 3.22 -2.76
N ARG A 51 2.14 2.89 -3.53
CA ARG A 51 2.22 1.83 -4.53
C ARG A 51 3.25 2.17 -5.60
N GLN A 52 4.14 1.22 -5.88
CA GLN A 52 5.14 1.38 -6.93
C GLN A 52 4.49 1.35 -8.32
N ILE A 53 4.88 2.27 -9.18
CA ILE A 53 4.41 2.43 -10.55
C ILE A 53 5.55 2.84 -11.49
N SER A 54 5.48 2.39 -12.74
CA SER A 54 6.30 2.92 -13.82
C SER A 54 5.42 3.52 -14.91
N LEU A 55 5.77 4.72 -15.37
CA LEU A 55 5.08 5.44 -16.43
C LEU A 55 6.01 5.48 -17.65
N CYS A 56 5.72 4.63 -18.63
CA CYS A 56 6.48 4.54 -19.87
C CYS A 56 5.76 5.36 -20.94
N ARG A 57 6.38 6.44 -21.41
CA ARG A 57 5.80 7.34 -22.41
C ARG A 57 6.37 7.04 -23.79
N GLU A 58 5.50 6.79 -24.76
CA GLU A 58 5.88 6.57 -26.15
C GLU A 58 5.46 7.77 -27.01
N ILE A 59 6.44 8.53 -27.54
CA ILE A 59 6.19 9.48 -28.63
C ILE A 59 7.25 9.22 -29.70
N THR A 60 6.86 8.48 -30.73
CA THR A 60 7.54 8.35 -32.03
C THR A 60 9.08 8.21 -31.95
N LYS A 61 9.53 6.99 -31.62
CA LYS A 61 10.85 6.37 -31.86
C LYS A 61 12.14 7.01 -31.31
N LEU A 62 12.20 8.25 -30.81
CA LEU A 62 13.48 8.85 -30.38
C LEU A 62 13.56 9.34 -28.92
N HIS A 63 12.44 9.51 -28.22
CA HIS A 63 12.43 10.05 -26.85
C HIS A 63 11.57 9.20 -25.91
N GLU A 64 12.03 7.98 -25.66
CA GLU A 64 11.51 7.12 -24.59
C GLU A 64 11.80 7.77 -23.23
N GLU A 65 10.76 7.98 -22.44
CA GLU A 65 10.88 8.46 -21.06
C GLU A 65 10.17 7.44 -20.16
N THR A 66 10.93 6.83 -19.25
CA THR A 66 10.37 5.96 -18.22
C THR A 66 10.59 6.59 -16.86
N ILE A 67 9.49 6.92 -16.19
CA ILE A 67 9.51 7.36 -14.78
C ILE A 67 9.20 6.14 -13.90
N ARG A 68 9.90 6.02 -12.78
CA ARG A 68 9.69 4.98 -11.76
C ARG A 68 9.63 5.63 -10.40
N GLY A 69 8.72 5.16 -9.57
CA GLY A 69 8.55 5.64 -8.21
C GLY A 69 7.22 5.16 -7.64
N THR A 70 6.71 5.93 -6.69
CA THR A 70 5.39 5.76 -6.10
C THR A 70 4.32 6.51 -6.90
N ILE A 71 3.04 6.16 -6.68
CA ILE A 71 1.93 6.90 -7.27
C ILE A 71 1.95 8.37 -6.82
N ASP A 72 2.25 8.65 -5.54
CA ASP A 72 2.36 10.02 -5.03
C ASP A 72 3.46 10.82 -5.75
N GLU A 73 4.64 10.23 -5.96
CA GLU A 73 5.72 10.86 -6.72
C GLU A 73 5.31 11.13 -8.17
N ALA A 74 4.61 10.19 -8.81
CA ALA A 74 4.09 10.37 -10.16
C ALA A 74 3.08 11.52 -10.24
N ILE A 75 2.17 11.64 -9.26
CA ILE A 75 1.22 12.76 -9.18
C ILE A 75 1.99 14.09 -9.05
N SER A 76 2.93 14.18 -8.11
CA SER A 76 3.71 15.42 -7.91
C SER A 76 4.47 15.88 -9.15
N ILE A 77 4.94 14.95 -9.99
CA ILE A 77 5.58 15.28 -11.28
C ILE A 77 4.57 15.93 -12.24
N TYR A 78 3.40 15.31 -12.38
CA TYR A 78 2.40 15.74 -13.38
C TYR A 78 1.50 16.89 -12.92
N GLU A 79 1.55 17.27 -11.63
CA GLU A 79 1.06 18.56 -11.14
C GLU A 79 1.88 19.73 -11.70
N GLN A 80 3.19 19.54 -11.92
CA GLN A 80 4.10 20.59 -12.36
C GLN A 80 4.36 20.56 -13.87
N LYS A 81 4.21 19.40 -14.51
CA LYS A 81 4.50 19.17 -15.92
C LYS A 81 3.29 18.53 -16.60
N PRO A 82 2.62 19.20 -17.56
CA PRO A 82 1.50 18.61 -18.27
C PRO A 82 1.89 17.28 -18.98
N PRO A 83 1.09 16.21 -18.84
CA PRO A 83 1.33 14.95 -19.54
C PRO A 83 1.30 15.14 -21.06
N LYS A 84 2.15 14.41 -21.78
CA LYS A 84 2.20 14.40 -23.25
C LYS A 84 2.34 12.97 -23.73
N GLY A 85 1.84 12.65 -24.92
CA GLY A 85 1.98 11.29 -25.50
C GLY A 85 1.19 10.21 -24.78
N GLU A 86 1.19 9.02 -25.36
CA GLU A 86 0.52 7.86 -24.78
C GLU A 86 1.42 7.21 -23.73
N TYR A 87 0.78 6.65 -22.70
CA TYR A 87 1.45 6.03 -21.57
C TYR A 87 1.08 4.56 -21.44
N VAL A 88 2.09 3.77 -21.09
CA VAL A 88 1.91 2.47 -20.46
C VAL A 88 2.23 2.61 -18.98
N LEU A 89 1.23 2.39 -18.14
CA LEU A 89 1.37 2.36 -16.69
C LEU A 89 1.60 0.92 -16.26
N VAL A 90 2.73 0.66 -15.60
CA VAL A 90 3.07 -0.63 -15.00
C VAL A 90 2.94 -0.49 -13.50
N VAL A 91 1.81 -0.93 -12.95
CA VAL A 91 1.47 -0.79 -11.54
C VAL A 91 1.86 -2.07 -10.81
N ARG A 92 2.63 -1.96 -9.74
CA ARG A 92 2.97 -3.12 -8.91
C ARG A 92 1.68 -3.70 -8.31
N GLY A 93 1.56 -5.03 -8.29
CA GLY A 93 0.51 -5.68 -7.53
C GLY A 93 0.65 -5.42 -6.03
N LYS A 94 -0.38 -5.75 -5.27
CA LYS A 94 -0.33 -5.77 -3.82
C LYS A 94 0.82 -6.67 -3.40
N ALA A 95 1.67 -6.17 -2.51
CA ALA A 95 2.69 -7.02 -1.94
C ALA A 95 1.99 -8.22 -1.28
N LEU A 96 2.30 -9.42 -1.76
CA LEU A 96 2.16 -10.63 -0.97
C LEU A 96 2.84 -10.30 0.36
N ARG A 97 2.06 -10.09 1.41
CA ARG A 97 2.64 -10.25 2.74
C ARG A 97 3.16 -11.68 2.70
N ALA A 98 4.48 -11.86 2.69
CA ALA A 98 5.02 -13.06 3.26
C ALA A 98 4.30 -13.16 4.60
N GLY A 99 3.48 -14.20 4.77
CA GLY A 99 2.78 -14.42 6.01
C GLY A 99 3.80 -14.37 7.16
N PRO A 100 3.32 -14.30 8.41
CA PRO A 100 4.18 -14.33 9.58
C PRO A 100 5.41 -15.22 9.40
N THR A 101 6.60 -14.61 9.36
CA THR A 101 7.86 -15.36 9.26
C THR A 101 8.22 -16.01 10.59
N VAL A 102 7.49 -15.63 11.64
CA VAL A 102 7.61 -16.07 13.03
C VAL A 102 6.22 -16.34 13.60
N SER A 103 6.15 -17.04 14.72
CA SER A 103 4.89 -17.23 15.45
C SER A 103 4.34 -15.91 16.00
N LEU A 104 3.03 -15.88 16.29
CA LEU A 104 2.40 -14.72 16.92
C LEU A 104 3.05 -14.36 18.27
N GLN A 105 3.43 -15.37 19.05
CA GLN A 105 4.10 -15.19 20.33
C GLN A 105 5.42 -14.43 20.15
N GLN A 106 6.24 -14.85 19.19
CA GLN A 106 7.51 -14.17 18.87
C GLN A 106 7.29 -12.74 18.37
N ALA A 107 6.19 -12.49 17.64
CA ALA A 107 5.88 -11.15 17.17
C ALA A 107 5.46 -10.20 18.32
N LEU A 108 4.72 -10.72 19.31
CA LEU A 108 4.38 -9.99 20.52
C LEU A 108 5.60 -9.78 21.44
N GLU A 109 6.53 -10.73 21.50
CA GLU A 109 7.81 -10.56 22.18
C GLU A 109 8.64 -9.43 21.56
N ARG A 110 8.68 -9.35 20.21
CA ARG A 110 9.34 -8.22 19.52
C ARG A 110 8.67 -6.90 19.81
N LEU A 111 7.34 -6.86 19.82
CA LEU A 111 6.60 -5.66 20.22
C LEU A 111 6.94 -5.26 21.67
N SER A 112 6.98 -6.21 22.61
CA SER A 112 7.34 -5.95 24.01
C SER A 112 8.77 -5.42 24.12
N PHE A 113 9.72 -6.00 23.40
CA PHE A 113 11.09 -5.52 23.35
C PHE A 113 11.16 -4.03 22.98
N TYR A 114 10.49 -3.62 21.88
CA TYR A 114 10.46 -2.22 21.47
C TYR A 114 9.72 -1.31 22.47
N ARG A 115 8.70 -1.83 23.15
CA ARG A 115 8.01 -1.14 24.23
C ARG A 115 8.94 -0.85 25.40
N ASP A 116 9.78 -1.81 25.76
CA ASP A 116 10.74 -1.71 26.87
C ASP A 116 11.91 -0.76 26.54
N GLU A 117 12.24 -0.61 25.25
CA GLU A 117 13.14 0.45 24.76
C GLU A 117 12.53 1.88 24.81
N GLY A 118 11.32 2.03 25.35
CA GLY A 118 10.67 3.32 25.56
C GLY A 118 9.78 3.79 24.40
N ASN A 119 9.62 2.99 23.34
CA ASN A 119 8.75 3.36 22.22
C ASN A 119 7.27 3.29 22.61
N SER A 120 6.44 4.18 22.06
CA SER A 120 4.98 4.10 22.21
C SER A 120 4.44 2.78 21.64
N LEU A 121 3.30 2.29 22.14
CA LEU A 121 2.67 1.04 21.63
C LEU A 121 2.48 1.05 20.11
N LYS A 122 2.12 2.22 19.56
CA LYS A 122 1.96 2.43 18.12
C LYS A 122 3.28 2.34 17.35
N GLN A 123 4.38 2.82 17.92
CA GLN A 123 5.73 2.72 17.34
C GLN A 123 6.29 1.30 17.45
N ALA A 124 6.15 0.66 18.61
CA ALA A 124 6.55 -0.71 18.85
C ALA A 124 5.84 -1.69 17.89
N ALA A 125 4.53 -1.54 17.70
CA ALA A 125 3.79 -2.34 16.72
C ALA A 125 4.24 -2.11 15.26
N ARG A 126 4.73 -0.89 14.94
CA ARG A 126 5.29 -0.60 13.61
C ARG A 126 6.61 -1.34 13.40
N PHE A 127 7.51 -1.31 14.37
CA PHE A 127 8.80 -1.99 14.27
C PHE A 127 8.64 -3.50 14.26
N ALA A 128 7.83 -4.06 15.17
CA ALA A 128 7.54 -5.48 15.19
C ALA A 128 6.89 -5.97 13.88
N SER A 129 6.04 -5.16 13.23
CA SER A 129 5.45 -5.49 11.93
C SER A 129 6.50 -5.63 10.81
N GLN A 130 7.58 -4.84 10.86
CA GLN A 130 8.67 -4.91 9.88
C GLN A 130 9.51 -6.17 10.06
N ASP A 131 9.70 -6.62 11.30
CA ASP A 131 10.55 -7.76 11.63
C ASP A 131 9.86 -9.12 11.51
N THR A 132 8.52 -9.14 11.61
CA THR A 132 7.76 -10.39 11.85
C THR A 132 6.83 -10.76 10.70
N GLY A 133 6.56 -9.85 9.77
CA GLY A 133 5.61 -10.02 8.68
C GLY A 133 4.13 -9.87 9.09
N PHE A 134 3.82 -9.78 10.39
CA PHE A 134 2.49 -9.45 10.88
C PHE A 134 2.11 -8.01 10.56
N SER A 135 0.80 -7.73 10.50
CA SER A 135 0.35 -6.36 10.31
C SER A 135 0.49 -5.54 11.60
N LYS A 136 0.92 -4.28 11.46
CA LYS A 136 0.95 -3.33 12.58
C LYS A 136 -0.38 -3.24 13.33
N ASN A 137 -1.50 -3.21 12.61
CA ASN A 137 -2.83 -3.06 13.22
C ASN A 137 -3.21 -4.29 14.04
N GLU A 138 -2.92 -5.48 13.54
CA GLU A 138 -3.12 -6.75 14.26
C GLU A 138 -2.29 -6.82 15.53
N LEU A 139 -0.98 -6.54 15.45
CA LEU A 139 -0.11 -6.53 16.62
C LEU A 139 -0.54 -5.48 17.66
N TYR A 140 -0.98 -4.31 17.21
CA TYR A 140 -1.47 -3.24 18.09
C TYR A 140 -2.74 -3.65 18.83
N ASN A 141 -3.72 -4.21 18.12
CA ASN A 141 -5.00 -4.64 18.71
C ASN A 141 -4.81 -5.79 19.70
N LEU A 142 -4.02 -6.80 19.33
CA LEU A 142 -3.72 -7.93 20.22
C LEU A 142 -2.99 -7.49 21.50
N ALA A 143 -2.07 -6.52 21.38
CA ALA A 143 -1.40 -5.98 22.55
C ALA A 143 -2.38 -5.20 23.47
N LEU A 144 -3.33 -4.45 22.90
CA LEU A 144 -4.38 -3.78 23.69
C LEU A 144 -5.28 -4.79 24.41
N GLU A 145 -5.68 -5.87 23.73
CA GLU A 145 -6.47 -6.95 24.32
C GLU A 145 -5.72 -7.59 25.50
N GLN A 146 -4.44 -7.95 25.34
CA GLN A 146 -3.62 -8.51 26.42
C GLN A 146 -3.51 -7.56 27.62
N ILE A 147 -3.32 -6.26 27.38
CA ILE A 147 -3.27 -5.26 28.45
C ILE A 147 -4.61 -5.21 29.19
N SER A 148 -5.72 -5.23 28.46
CA SER A 148 -7.06 -5.20 29.04
C SER A 148 -7.38 -6.45 29.87
N GLU A 149 -7.00 -7.64 29.37
CA GLU A 149 -7.20 -8.91 30.06
C GLU A 149 -6.35 -8.99 31.32
N LYS A 150 -5.08 -8.59 31.26
CA LYS A 150 -4.17 -8.58 32.40
C LYS A 150 -4.68 -7.66 33.50
N LYS A 151 -5.23 -6.49 33.13
CA LYS A 151 -5.88 -5.57 34.06
C LYS A 151 -7.13 -6.18 34.71
N ARG A 152 -8.00 -6.83 33.92
CA ARG A 152 -9.21 -7.52 34.43
C ARG A 152 -8.89 -8.64 35.42
N ILE A 153 -7.80 -9.37 35.21
CA ILE A 153 -7.35 -10.44 36.12
C ILE A 153 -6.85 -9.85 37.44
N LEU A 154 -6.09 -8.76 37.39
CA LEU A 154 -5.54 -8.09 38.58
C LEU A 154 -6.63 -7.43 39.45
N ASP A 155 -7.70 -6.92 38.83
CA ASP A 155 -8.80 -6.25 39.52
C ASP A 155 -9.86 -7.23 40.09
N LYS A 156 -9.65 -8.55 39.99
CA LYS A 156 -10.62 -9.56 40.44
C LYS A 156 -10.51 -9.75 41.97
N PRO A 157 -11.60 -9.60 42.75
CA PRO A 157 -11.55 -9.80 44.20
C PRO A 157 -11.14 -11.24 44.52
N LEU A 158 -10.16 -11.39 45.42
CA LEU A 158 -9.80 -12.67 46.03
C LEU A 158 -11.01 -13.13 46.86
N LEU A 159 -11.60 -14.27 46.47
CA LEU A 159 -12.61 -14.98 47.24
C LEU A 159 -11.98 -15.67 48.44
#